data_AF-A0A2E0T7H8-F1
#
_entry.id   AF-A0A2E0T7H8-F1
#
_cell.length_a   1.000
_cell.length_b   1.000
_cell.length_c   1.000
_cell.angle_alpha   90.00
_cell.angle_beta   90.00
_cell.angle_gamma   90.00
#
_symmetry.space_group_name_H-M   'P 1'
#
loop_
_entity.id
_entity.type
_entity.pdbx_description
1 polymer ?
#
loop_
_entity_poly.entity_id
_entity_poly.type
_entity_poly.pdbx_seq_one_letter_code
_entity_poly.pdbx_strand_id
1 'polypeptide(L)'
;MIKLKQNSQYLLFTTLILVLLFFAIDNSKTICDDLDGIKRYGVLFLKGSDKPYTGKSLCIWDINNTVWYEGNYKDGLKEGLWIFYSIDSTKKSEINYKNGKMHGVRKIYNSNNQIMTQMYCEEDTCKTVNQAID
;
A
#
# COMPACT_ATOMS: atom_id res chain seq x y z
N MET A 1 -2.84 41.36 -33.89
CA MET A 1 -1.74 40.45 -33.50
C MET A 1 -1.80 39.93 -32.05
N ILE A 2 -2.43 40.64 -31.10
CA ILE A 2 -2.46 40.24 -29.67
C ILE A 2 -3.35 39.00 -29.40
N LYS A 3 -4.53 38.89 -30.05
CA LYS A 3 -5.46 37.75 -29.89
C LYS A 3 -4.88 36.38 -30.28
N LEU A 4 -4.03 36.32 -31.31
CA LEU A 4 -3.41 35.07 -31.77
C LEU A 4 -2.40 34.52 -30.74
N LYS A 5 -1.66 35.42 -30.06
CA LYS A 5 -0.68 35.06 -29.03
C LYS A 5 -1.35 34.53 -27.76
N GLN A 6 -2.48 35.13 -27.37
CA GLN A 6 -3.25 34.72 -26.20
C GLN A 6 -3.88 33.34 -26.41
N ASN A 7 -4.48 33.09 -27.58
CA ASN A 7 -5.03 31.78 -27.95
C ASN A 7 -3.95 30.69 -28.02
N SER A 8 -2.77 31.01 -28.56
CA SER A 8 -1.63 30.10 -28.58
C SER A 8 -1.12 29.77 -27.18
N GLN A 9 -1.10 30.74 -26.27
CA GLN A 9 -0.71 30.53 -24.88
C GLN A 9 -1.72 29.64 -24.12
N TYR A 10 -3.03 29.84 -24.29
CA TYR A 10 -4.05 28.95 -23.72
C TYR A 10 -3.95 27.54 -24.26
N LEU A 11 -3.68 27.36 -25.56
CA LEU A 11 -3.47 26.06 -26.18
C LEU A 11 -2.21 25.34 -25.63
N LEU A 12 -1.13 26.08 -25.37
CA LEU A 12 0.07 25.53 -24.73
C LEU A 12 -0.20 25.11 -23.28
N PHE A 13 -0.99 25.87 -22.53
CA PHE A 13 -1.35 25.49 -21.16
C PHE A 13 -2.30 24.29 -21.10
N THR A 14 -3.29 24.20 -21.99
CA THR A 14 -4.21 23.04 -22.01
C THR A 14 -3.50 21.76 -22.43
N THR A 15 -2.58 21.83 -23.40
CA THR A 15 -1.76 20.68 -23.81
C THR A 15 -0.82 20.22 -22.70
N LEU A 16 -0.21 21.14 -21.95
CA LEU A 16 0.61 20.80 -20.78
C LEU A 16 -0.20 20.09 -19.68
N ILE A 17 -1.42 20.55 -19.39
CA ILE A 17 -2.31 19.92 -18.41
C ILE A 17 -2.70 18.51 -18.85
N LEU A 18 -3.02 18.31 -20.13
CA LEU A 18 -3.33 16.98 -20.66
C LEU A 18 -2.14 16.03 -20.54
N VAL A 19 -0.92 16.50 -20.84
CA VAL A 19 0.32 15.71 -20.68
C VAL A 19 0.53 15.30 -19.21
N LEU A 20 0.31 16.21 -18.27
CA LEU A 20 0.40 15.90 -16.83
C LEU A 20 -0.66 14.88 -16.38
N LEU A 21 -1.88 14.96 -16.94
CA LEU A 21 -2.95 13.99 -16.65
C LEU A 21 -2.65 12.61 -17.25
N PHE A 22 -1.99 12.54 -18.41
CA PHE A 22 -1.52 11.28 -18.99
C PHE A 22 -0.46 10.59 -18.11
N PHE A 23 0.45 11.36 -17.50
CA PHE A 23 1.43 10.81 -16.56
C PHE A 23 0.86 10.48 -15.17
N ALA A 24 -0.34 10.97 -14.84
CA ALA A 24 -1.01 10.69 -13.57
C ALA A 24 -1.75 9.33 -13.54
N ILE A 25 -1.95 8.69 -14.70
CA ILE A 25 -2.56 7.36 -14.79
C ILE A 25 -1.46 6.31 -14.62
N ASP A 26 -1.03 6.09 -13.38
CA ASP A 26 -0.12 4.99 -13.05
C ASP A 26 -0.89 3.66 -13.13
N ASN A 27 -0.78 2.99 -14.27
CA ASN A 27 -1.35 1.66 -14.50
C ASN A 27 -0.47 0.56 -13.86
N SER A 28 0.23 0.85 -12.75
CA SER A 28 1.08 -0.13 -12.09
C SER A 28 0.21 -1.33 -11.70
N LYS A 29 0.37 -2.44 -12.44
CA LYS A 29 -0.24 -3.72 -12.10
C LYS A 29 0.24 -4.08 -10.69
N THR A 30 -0.68 -4.15 -9.74
CA THR A 30 -0.36 -4.62 -8.40
C THR A 30 -0.07 -6.11 -8.45
N ILE A 31 0.86 -6.57 -7.62
CA ILE A 31 1.19 -7.99 -7.47
C ILE A 31 0.56 -8.55 -6.21
N CYS A 32 0.29 -9.85 -6.21
CA CYS A 32 0.09 -10.60 -4.98
C CYS A 32 1.40 -11.32 -4.65
N ASP A 33 2.08 -10.97 -3.55
CA ASP A 33 3.38 -11.53 -3.20
C ASP A 33 3.36 -13.05 -2.98
N ASP A 34 2.23 -13.62 -2.54
CA ASP A 34 2.09 -15.07 -2.40
C ASP A 34 1.94 -15.81 -3.75
N LEU A 35 1.46 -15.13 -4.80
CA LEU A 35 1.26 -15.71 -6.13
C LEU A 35 2.39 -15.38 -7.10
N ASP A 36 2.85 -14.14 -7.07
CA ASP A 36 3.83 -13.57 -8.00
C ASP A 36 5.25 -13.61 -7.44
N GLY A 37 5.38 -13.75 -6.11
CA GLY A 37 6.64 -13.62 -5.38
C GLY A 37 7.33 -14.93 -5.03
N ILE A 38 8.62 -14.80 -4.70
CA ILE A 38 9.49 -15.81 -4.10
C ILE A 38 10.25 -15.11 -2.97
N LYS A 39 10.13 -15.61 -1.73
CA LYS A 39 10.90 -15.09 -0.59
C LYS A 39 12.22 -15.84 -0.47
N ARG A 40 13.34 -15.10 -0.49
CA ARG A 40 14.70 -15.62 -0.26
C ARG A 40 15.25 -14.91 0.98
N TYR A 41 15.47 -15.65 2.07
CA TYR A 41 15.94 -15.09 3.34
C TYR A 41 15.10 -13.90 3.86
N GLY A 42 13.78 -13.96 3.68
CA GLY A 42 12.85 -12.88 4.09
C GLY A 42 12.72 -11.73 3.10
N VAL A 43 13.55 -11.67 2.06
CA VAL A 43 13.47 -10.65 0.99
C VAL A 43 12.59 -11.16 -0.15
N LEU A 44 11.63 -10.34 -0.57
CA LEU A 44 10.71 -10.64 -1.66
C LEU A 44 11.35 -10.35 -3.03
N PHE A 45 11.29 -11.32 -3.92
CA PHE A 45 11.61 -11.21 -5.34
C PHE A 45 10.37 -11.60 -6.15
N LEU A 46 10.18 -11.03 -7.34
CA LEU A 46 9.17 -11.55 -8.28
C LEU A 46 9.73 -12.75 -9.04
N LYS A 47 8.86 -13.67 -9.46
CA LYS A 47 9.23 -14.80 -10.32
C LYS A 47 9.96 -14.29 -11.59
N GLY A 48 11.17 -14.77 -11.82
CA GLY A 48 12.01 -14.34 -12.94
C GLY A 48 12.79 -13.04 -12.72
N SER A 49 12.72 -12.43 -11.53
CA SER A 49 13.54 -11.28 -11.14
C SER A 49 14.66 -11.69 -10.18
N ASP A 50 15.85 -11.14 -10.41
CA ASP A 50 16.98 -11.23 -9.49
C ASP A 50 17.14 -9.98 -8.61
N LYS A 51 16.29 -8.97 -8.80
CA LYS A 51 16.26 -7.76 -7.96
C LYS A 51 15.14 -7.87 -6.91
N PRO A 52 15.38 -7.42 -5.66
CA PRO A 52 14.34 -7.30 -4.66
C PRO A 52 13.18 -6.44 -5.15
N TYR A 53 11.97 -6.82 -4.80
CA TYR A 53 10.76 -6.12 -5.24
C TYR A 53 10.56 -4.81 -4.47
N THR A 54 10.28 -3.74 -5.19
CA THR A 54 9.85 -2.44 -4.63
C THR A 54 8.56 -2.03 -5.34
N GLY A 55 7.50 -1.79 -4.57
CA GLY A 55 6.20 -1.43 -5.11
C GLY A 55 5.02 -1.92 -4.27
N LYS A 56 3.82 -1.70 -4.80
CA LYS A 56 2.55 -2.02 -4.15
C LYS A 56 2.21 -3.51 -4.29
N SER A 57 1.91 -4.15 -3.15
CA SER A 57 1.29 -5.47 -3.11
C SER A 57 -0.19 -5.34 -2.75
N LEU A 58 -1.03 -6.02 -3.53
CA LEU A 58 -2.47 -6.15 -3.32
C LEU A 58 -2.82 -7.61 -3.62
N CYS A 59 -3.07 -8.40 -2.57
CA CYS A 59 -3.48 -9.79 -2.73
C CYS A 59 -4.99 -9.91 -2.70
N ILE A 60 -5.55 -10.55 -3.74
CA ILE A 60 -6.98 -10.77 -3.92
C ILE A 60 -7.22 -12.28 -3.94
N TRP A 61 -8.26 -12.72 -3.23
CA TRP A 61 -8.75 -14.09 -3.28
C TRP A 61 -9.70 -14.29 -4.46
N ASP A 62 -9.45 -15.34 -5.25
CA ASP A 62 -10.00 -15.53 -6.60
C ASP A 62 -11.53 -15.72 -6.66
N ILE A 63 -12.14 -16.40 -5.68
CA ILE A 63 -13.56 -16.79 -5.82
C ILE A 63 -14.57 -15.64 -5.64
N ASN A 64 -14.19 -14.57 -4.93
CA ASN A 64 -15.10 -13.48 -4.55
C ASN A 64 -14.50 -12.08 -4.77
N ASN A 65 -13.32 -11.99 -5.38
CA ASN A 65 -12.56 -10.74 -5.51
C ASN A 65 -12.32 -10.05 -4.13
N THR A 66 -12.24 -10.86 -3.06
CA THR A 66 -12.01 -10.38 -1.69
C THR A 66 -10.55 -9.98 -1.55
N VAL A 67 -10.27 -8.74 -1.16
CA VAL A 67 -8.91 -8.31 -0.83
C VAL A 67 -8.50 -8.99 0.47
N TRP A 68 -7.31 -9.58 0.51
CA TRP A 68 -6.77 -10.20 1.72
C TRP A 68 -5.85 -9.24 2.49
N TYR A 69 -5.00 -8.53 1.75
CA TYR A 69 -4.21 -7.43 2.28
C TYR A 69 -3.73 -6.52 1.17
N GLU A 70 -3.30 -5.34 1.59
CA GLU A 70 -2.51 -4.44 0.78
C GLU A 70 -1.41 -3.78 1.60
N GLY A 71 -0.34 -3.40 0.91
CA GLY A 71 0.79 -2.71 1.51
C GLY A 71 1.88 -2.45 0.47
N ASN A 72 3.02 -1.94 0.93
CA ASN A 72 4.15 -1.67 0.05
C ASN A 72 5.38 -2.47 0.49
N TYR A 73 6.19 -2.82 -0.51
CA TYR A 73 7.53 -3.34 -0.35
C TYR A 73 8.55 -2.29 -0.77
N LYS A 74 9.68 -2.24 -0.06
CA LYS A 74 10.89 -1.51 -0.40
C LYS A 74 12.07 -2.45 -0.25
N ASP A 75 12.84 -2.63 -1.32
CA ASP A 75 13.99 -3.53 -1.38
C ASP A 75 13.65 -4.96 -0.92
N GLY A 76 12.45 -5.42 -1.28
CA GLY A 76 11.91 -6.74 -0.95
C GLY A 76 11.43 -6.88 0.50
N LEU A 77 11.43 -5.81 1.30
CA LEU A 77 10.99 -5.79 2.69
C LEU A 77 9.70 -4.98 2.84
N LYS A 78 8.79 -5.40 3.74
CA LYS A 78 7.56 -4.64 4.03
C LYS A 78 7.91 -3.25 4.54
N GLU A 79 7.24 -2.24 4.00
CA GLU A 79 7.47 -0.83 4.33
C GLU A 79 6.14 -0.07 4.44
N GLY A 80 6.04 0.79 5.44
CA GLY A 80 4.88 1.64 5.68
C GLY A 80 3.64 0.87 6.14
N LEU A 81 2.47 1.43 5.88
CA LEU A 81 1.19 0.87 6.33
C LEU A 81 0.82 -0.38 5.54
N TRP A 82 0.48 -1.43 6.29
CA TRP A 82 -0.11 -2.66 5.78
C TRP A 82 -1.50 -2.84 6.39
N ILE A 83 -2.46 -3.17 5.53
CA ILE A 83 -3.86 -3.38 5.91
C ILE A 83 -4.22 -4.82 5.59
N PHE A 84 -4.84 -5.49 6.54
CA PHE A 84 -5.32 -6.86 6.41
C PHE A 84 -6.84 -6.86 6.56
N TYR A 85 -7.48 -7.63 5.69
CA TYR A 85 -8.92 -7.69 5.57
C TYR A 85 -9.43 -9.10 5.93
N SER A 86 -10.68 -9.19 6.38
CA SER A 86 -11.40 -10.45 6.54
C SER A 86 -12.02 -10.91 5.22
N ILE A 87 -12.61 -12.11 5.23
CA ILE A 87 -13.20 -12.73 4.03
C ILE A 87 -14.36 -11.93 3.42
N ASP A 88 -15.02 -11.11 4.25
CA ASP A 88 -16.08 -10.17 3.88
C ASP A 88 -15.55 -8.80 3.43
N SER A 89 -14.22 -8.68 3.22
CA SER A 89 -13.52 -7.44 2.87
C SER A 89 -13.60 -6.34 3.93
N THR A 90 -14.03 -6.62 5.16
CA THR A 90 -13.95 -5.64 6.25
C THR A 90 -12.51 -5.55 6.78
N LYS A 91 -12.12 -4.37 7.27
CA LYS A 91 -10.77 -4.17 7.80
C LYS A 91 -10.63 -4.96 9.09
N LYS A 92 -9.69 -5.91 9.12
CA LYS A 92 -9.42 -6.75 10.29
C LYS A 92 -8.30 -6.18 11.17
N SER A 93 -7.24 -5.68 10.54
CA SER A 93 -6.14 -5.04 11.25
C SER A 93 -5.31 -4.15 10.34
N GLU A 94 -4.62 -3.18 10.93
CA GLU A 94 -3.60 -2.38 10.25
C GLU A 94 -2.34 -2.29 11.12
N ILE A 95 -1.18 -2.21 10.47
CA ILE A 95 0.12 -2.13 11.13
C ILE A 95 1.15 -1.47 10.22
N ASN A 96 2.05 -0.70 10.79
CA ASN A 96 3.17 -0.12 10.07
C ASN A 96 4.39 -1.05 10.12
N TYR A 97 5.13 -1.12 9.02
CA TYR A 97 6.40 -1.81 8.90
C TYR A 97 7.52 -0.83 8.58
N LYS A 98 8.72 -1.14 9.04
CA LYS A 98 9.96 -0.43 8.69
C LYS A 98 11.05 -1.47 8.48
N ASN A 99 11.63 -1.50 7.28
CA ASN A 99 12.66 -2.48 6.90
C ASN A 99 12.22 -3.92 7.19
N GLY A 100 10.96 -4.25 6.90
CA GLY A 100 10.42 -5.60 7.07
C GLY A 100 9.97 -5.95 8.48
N LYS A 101 10.25 -5.12 9.48
CA LYS A 101 9.83 -5.33 10.88
C LYS A 101 8.61 -4.49 11.23
N MET A 102 7.73 -4.99 12.11
CA MET A 102 6.63 -4.21 12.64
C MET A 102 7.17 -3.03 13.45
N HIS A 103 6.65 -1.83 13.17
CA HIS A 103 7.08 -0.60 13.82
C HIS A 103 5.93 0.41 13.92
N GLY A 104 5.73 1.02 15.08
CA GLY A 104 4.66 1.98 15.34
C GLY A 104 3.33 1.33 15.72
N VAL A 105 2.22 2.02 15.43
CA VAL A 105 0.89 1.61 15.90
C VAL A 105 0.34 0.44 15.08
N ARG A 106 -0.11 -0.59 15.80
CA ARG A 106 -0.93 -1.69 15.29
C ARG A 106 -2.35 -1.57 15.85
N LYS A 107 -3.36 -1.71 15.00
CA LYS A 107 -4.77 -1.76 15.43
C LYS A 107 -5.44 -3.03 14.96
N ILE A 108 -6.33 -3.54 15.80
CA ILE A 108 -7.21 -4.68 15.50
C ILE A 108 -8.65 -4.19 15.63
N TYR A 109 -9.48 -4.53 14.64
CA TYR A 109 -10.85 -4.07 14.54
C TYR A 109 -11.84 -5.21 14.75
N ASN A 110 -13.04 -4.88 15.23
CA ASN A 110 -14.20 -5.78 15.17
C ASN A 110 -14.95 -5.66 13.83
N SER A 111 -15.99 -6.47 13.64
CA SER A 111 -16.85 -6.45 12.44
C SER A 111 -17.59 -5.13 12.22
N ASN A 112 -17.73 -4.30 13.26
CA ASN A 112 -18.34 -2.96 13.19
C ASN A 112 -17.29 -1.87 12.90
N ASN A 113 -16.07 -2.26 12.52
CA ASN A 113 -14.94 -1.36 12.24
C ASN A 113 -14.49 -0.51 13.45
N GLN A 114 -14.79 -0.96 14.67
CA GLN A 114 -14.34 -0.32 15.91
C GLN A 114 -13.01 -0.95 16.37
N ILE A 115 -12.11 -0.13 16.91
CA ILE A 115 -10.82 -0.60 17.43
C ILE A 115 -11.08 -1.41 18.71
N MET A 116 -10.75 -2.70 18.69
CA MET A 116 -10.76 -3.54 19.88
C MET A 116 -9.44 -3.48 20.65
N THR A 117 -8.34 -3.28 19.94
CA THR A 117 -7.01 -3.30 20.53
C THR A 117 -6.08 -2.40 19.76
N GLN A 118 -5.34 -1.59 20.50
CA GLN A 118 -4.23 -0.80 19.98
C GLN A 118 -2.94 -1.22 20.67
N MET A 119 -1.91 -1.47 19.88
CA MET A 119 -0.57 -1.81 20.34
C MET A 119 0.45 -0.86 19.72
N TYR A 120 1.56 -0.68 20.41
CA TYR A 120 2.76 -0.08 19.86
C TYR A 120 3.80 -1.17 19.63
N CYS A 121 4.36 -1.23 18.43
CA CYS A 121 5.33 -2.23 18.01
C CYS A 121 6.70 -1.58 17.78
N GLU A 122 7.75 -2.19 18.31
CA GLU A 122 9.14 -1.82 18.06
C GLU A 122 9.89 -3.10 17.70
N GLU A 123 10.45 -3.16 16.49
CA GLU A 123 11.17 -4.33 15.96
C GLU A 123 10.45 -5.67 16.22
N ASP A 124 9.22 -5.79 15.69
CA ASP A 124 8.37 -6.99 15.83
C ASP A 124 7.81 -7.26 17.24
N THR A 125 8.25 -6.50 18.25
CA THR A 125 7.72 -6.62 19.61
C THR A 125 6.59 -5.62 19.83
N CYS A 126 5.36 -6.11 19.96
CA CYS A 126 4.18 -5.29 20.22
C CYS A 126 3.76 -5.32 21.70
N LYS A 127 3.44 -4.15 22.25
CA LYS A 127 2.89 -3.99 23.60
C LYS A 127 1.56 -3.27 23.53
N THR A 128 0.59 -3.70 24.31
CA THR A 128 -0.70 -3.00 24.43
C THR A 128 -0.44 -1.57 24.88
N VAL A 129 -1.02 -0.61 24.18
CA VAL A 129 -1.04 0.75 24.68
C VAL A 129 -2.12 0.77 25.75
N ASN A 130 -1.72 0.84 27.03
CA ASN A 130 -2.67 1.11 28.11
C ASN A 130 -3.29 2.47 27.82
N GLN A 131 -4.49 2.49 27.24
CA GLN A 131 -5.31 3.69 27.23
C GLN A 131 -5.74 3.92 28.67
N ALA A 132 -5.10 4.88 29.34
CA ALA A 132 -5.85 5.73 30.26
C ALA A 132 -6.92 6.40 29.39
N ILE A 133 -8.16 5.94 29.52
CA ILE A 133 -9.32 6.63 29.00
C ILE A 133 -9.58 7.73 30.03
N ASP A 134 -9.13 8.95 29.73
CA ASP A 134 -9.73 10.17 30.30
C ASP A 134 -10.98 10.52 29.49
#